data_AF-A0A9E7W7U2-F1
#
_entry.id   AF-A0A9E7W7U2-F1
#
_cell.length_a   1.000
_cell.length_b   1.000
_cell.length_c   1.000
_cell.angle_alpha   90.00
_cell.angle_beta   90.00
_cell.angle_gamma   90.00
#
_symmetry.space_group_name_H-M   'P 1'
#
loop_
_entity.id
_entity.type
_entity.pdbx_description
1 polymer ?
#
loop_
_entity_poly.entity_id
_entity_poly.type
_entity_poly.pdbx_seq_one_letter_code
_entity_poly.pdbx_strand_id
1 'polypeptide(L)'
;MVSNSDADSAGEKFGLATTLTLDKVHYGDESQGPHTFRFGLSDVSVAAWNDMLEAVNQLQAMAVSGSDNPQQAFEQQMQATMALTGSIEAMMADGLSTSAQLDLSSPDGPVTGRLVISHPEQADGEPVPLMMIARTIEGEMSVKLPRALADRYPELGEELMPLLIQGVLEEEGDFYVMEASLSNMMVNLNGNEMPLPVPGMGAGLPSQM
;
A
#
# COMPACT_ATOMS: atom_id res chain seq x y z
N MET A 1 3.99 -7.78 -20.07
CA MET A 1 4.52 -7.31 -18.77
C MET A 1 5.90 -6.73 -19.03
N VAL A 2 6.14 -5.50 -18.59
CA VAL A 2 7.45 -4.85 -18.61
C VAL A 2 7.78 -4.50 -17.16
N SER A 3 8.98 -4.85 -16.72
CA SER A 3 9.49 -4.50 -15.39
C SER A 3 10.86 -3.88 -15.56
N ASN A 4 11.05 -2.70 -14.98
CA ASN A 4 12.29 -1.95 -15.02
C ASN A 4 12.71 -1.64 -13.59
N SER A 5 14.01 -1.72 -13.34
CA SER A 5 14.64 -1.30 -12.10
C SER A 5 15.74 -0.30 -12.43
N ASP A 6 15.82 0.77 -11.67
CA ASP A 6 16.87 1.78 -11.76
C ASP A 6 17.49 2.01 -10.39
N ALA A 7 18.72 2.50 -10.38
CA ALA A 7 19.40 2.95 -9.19
C ALA A 7 19.78 4.41 -9.38
N ASP A 8 19.85 5.16 -8.28
CA ASP A 8 20.35 6.52 -8.33
C ASP A 8 21.83 6.56 -8.79
N SER A 9 22.34 7.75 -9.09
CA SER A 9 23.70 7.92 -9.60
C SER A 9 24.80 7.46 -8.62
N ALA A 10 24.48 7.36 -7.32
CA ALA A 10 25.41 6.93 -6.29
C ALA A 10 25.31 5.42 -6.00
N GLY A 11 24.24 4.75 -6.47
CA GLY A 11 23.89 3.38 -6.13
C GLY A 11 23.38 3.22 -4.70
N GLU A 12 22.92 4.30 -4.07
CA GLU A 12 22.50 4.32 -2.66
C GLU A 12 21.02 3.98 -2.51
N LYS A 13 20.19 4.42 -3.46
CA LYS A 13 18.77 4.08 -3.56
C LYS A 13 18.43 3.42 -4.88
N PHE A 14 17.38 2.61 -4.88
CA PHE A 14 16.84 1.99 -6.09
C PHE A 14 15.32 2.15 -6.21
N GLY A 15 14.85 2.08 -7.44
CA GLY A 15 13.45 2.06 -7.84
C GLY A 15 13.09 0.79 -8.60
N LEU A 16 11.82 0.41 -8.52
CA LEU A 16 11.21 -0.65 -9.30
C LEU A 16 9.91 -0.12 -9.89
N ALA A 17 9.74 -0.26 -11.21
CA ALA A 17 8.48 0.01 -11.88
C ALA A 17 8.06 -1.21 -12.69
N THR A 18 6.90 -1.77 -12.39
CA THR A 18 6.30 -2.88 -13.12
C THR A 18 5.01 -2.42 -13.78
N THR A 19 4.89 -2.66 -15.09
CA THR A 19 3.68 -2.41 -15.88
C THR A 19 3.20 -3.72 -16.49
N LEU A 20 2.00 -4.13 -16.10
CA LEU A 20 1.27 -5.23 -16.73
C LEU A 20 0.21 -4.63 -17.65
N THR A 21 0.33 -4.92 -18.94
CA THR A 21 -0.67 -4.57 -19.94
C THR A 21 -1.32 -5.85 -20.45
N LEU A 22 -2.65 -5.87 -20.45
CA LEU A 22 -3.45 -6.90 -21.09
C LEU A 22 -4.18 -6.24 -22.25
N ASP A 23 -3.71 -6.47 -23.47
CA ASP A 23 -4.28 -5.82 -24.65
C ASP A 23 -5.76 -6.19 -24.84
N LYS A 24 -6.08 -7.46 -24.62
CA LYS A 24 -7.43 -8.01 -24.67
C LYS A 24 -7.61 -9.12 -23.65
N VAL A 25 -8.73 -9.08 -22.93
CA VAL A 25 -9.26 -10.14 -22.09
C VAL A 25 -10.57 -10.62 -22.72
N HIS A 26 -10.70 -11.94 -22.88
CA HIS A 26 -11.91 -12.56 -23.41
C HIS A 26 -12.74 -13.15 -22.28
N TYR A 27 -14.04 -12.82 -22.26
CA TYR A 27 -15.01 -13.43 -21.36
C TYR A 27 -16.31 -13.70 -22.12
N GLY A 28 -16.64 -14.98 -22.28
CA GLY A 28 -17.70 -15.39 -23.21
C GLY A 28 -17.38 -14.96 -24.65
N ASP A 29 -18.33 -14.30 -25.29
CA ASP A 29 -18.19 -13.74 -26.64
C ASP A 29 -17.64 -12.29 -26.64
N GLU A 30 -17.40 -11.70 -25.47
CA GLU A 30 -16.88 -10.35 -25.35
C GLU A 30 -15.35 -10.33 -25.26
N SER A 31 -14.74 -9.30 -25.84
CA SER A 31 -13.31 -9.03 -25.75
C SER A 31 -13.10 -7.58 -25.35
N GLN A 32 -12.36 -7.36 -24.27
CA GLN A 32 -12.20 -6.04 -23.65
C GLN A 32 -10.74 -5.73 -23.39
N GLY A 33 -10.39 -4.46 -23.47
CA GLY A 33 -9.04 -3.96 -23.27
C GLY A 33 -8.75 -2.72 -24.12
N PRO A 34 -7.58 -2.11 -23.95
CA PRO A 34 -6.50 -2.56 -23.08
C PRO A 34 -6.79 -2.34 -21.60
N HIS A 35 -6.23 -3.21 -20.76
CA HIS A 35 -6.16 -3.04 -19.32
C HIS A 35 -4.70 -2.79 -18.93
N THR A 36 -4.47 -1.86 -18.02
CA THR A 36 -3.13 -1.55 -17.52
C THR A 36 -3.13 -1.57 -16.00
N PHE A 37 -2.15 -2.27 -15.45
CA PHE A 37 -1.81 -2.22 -14.03
C PHE A 37 -0.37 -1.78 -13.89
N ARG A 38 -0.13 -0.74 -13.10
CA ARG A 38 1.21 -0.23 -12.81
C ARG A 38 1.47 -0.31 -11.32
N PHE A 39 2.64 -0.79 -10.96
CA PHE A 39 3.15 -0.78 -9.61
C PHE A 39 4.51 -0.10 -9.62
N GLY A 40 4.74 0.79 -8.68
CA GLY A 40 5.99 1.51 -8.50
C GLY A 40 6.45 1.42 -7.05
N LEU A 41 7.74 1.24 -6.87
CA LEU A 41 8.46 1.39 -5.62
C LEU A 41 9.66 2.30 -5.90
N SER A 42 9.92 3.28 -5.04
CA SER A 42 10.97 4.27 -5.26
C SER A 42 11.64 4.66 -3.95
N ASP A 43 12.86 5.16 -4.08
CA ASP A 43 13.71 5.63 -2.98
C ASP A 43 14.10 4.53 -1.98
N VAL A 44 14.13 3.26 -2.39
CA VAL A 44 14.49 2.16 -1.49
C VAL A 44 15.99 2.20 -1.21
N SER A 45 16.36 2.39 0.06
CA SER A 45 17.74 2.31 0.54
C SER A 45 18.35 0.92 0.28
N VAL A 46 19.42 0.87 -0.52
CA VAL A 46 20.12 -0.38 -0.85
C VAL A 46 20.73 -1.00 0.40
N ALA A 47 21.29 -0.18 1.30
CA ALA A 47 21.88 -0.65 2.55
C ALA A 47 20.82 -1.30 3.45
N ALA A 48 19.73 -0.57 3.74
CA ALA A 48 18.65 -1.07 4.59
C ALA A 48 17.95 -2.30 3.97
N TRP A 49 17.79 -2.34 2.65
CA TRP A 49 17.24 -3.50 1.94
C TRP A 49 18.12 -4.75 2.08
N ASN A 50 19.45 -4.61 1.98
CA ASN A 50 20.37 -5.72 2.17
C ASN A 50 20.36 -6.24 3.61
N ASP A 51 20.38 -5.35 4.59
CA ASP A 51 20.30 -5.69 6.02
C ASP A 51 18.99 -6.44 6.34
N MET A 52 17.87 -6.00 5.73
CA MET A 52 16.58 -6.66 5.86
C MET A 52 16.63 -8.09 5.31
N LEU A 53 17.20 -8.29 4.13
CA LEU A 53 17.34 -9.62 3.52
C LEU A 53 18.23 -10.54 4.37
N GLU A 54 19.31 -10.01 4.96
CA GLU A 54 20.17 -10.77 5.87
C GLU A 54 19.42 -11.23 7.12
N ALA A 55 18.66 -10.33 7.75
CA ALA A 55 17.82 -10.65 8.91
C ALA A 55 16.76 -11.72 8.59
N VAL A 56 16.09 -11.61 7.43
CA VAL A 56 15.12 -12.60 6.96
C VAL A 56 15.78 -13.95 6.71
N ASN A 57 16.96 -13.97 6.06
CA ASN A 57 17.70 -15.20 5.81
C ASN A 57 18.12 -15.88 7.12
N GLN A 58 18.51 -15.10 8.13
CA GLN A 58 18.84 -15.62 9.45
C GLN A 58 17.61 -16.27 10.13
N LEU A 59 16.45 -15.61 10.08
CA LEU A 59 15.18 -16.16 10.59
C LEU A 59 14.79 -17.46 9.89
N GLN A 60 14.91 -17.51 8.56
CA GLN A 60 14.63 -18.72 7.77
C GLN A 60 15.61 -19.85 8.09
N ALA A 61 16.90 -19.55 8.22
CA ALA A 61 17.91 -20.53 8.57
C ALA A 61 17.57 -21.18 9.92
N MET A 62 17.19 -20.39 10.93
CA MET A 62 16.76 -20.88 12.24
C MET A 62 15.51 -21.74 12.19
N ALA A 63 14.54 -21.44 11.32
CA ALA A 63 13.34 -22.27 11.15
C ALA A 63 13.65 -23.66 10.57
N VAL A 64 14.74 -23.78 9.80
CA VAL A 64 15.19 -25.03 9.17
C VAL A 64 16.18 -25.79 10.07
N SER A 65 17.04 -25.08 10.78
CA SER A 65 18.00 -25.67 11.72
C SER A 65 17.33 -25.87 13.09
N GLY A 66 16.91 -27.10 13.38
CA GLY A 66 16.48 -27.47 14.73
C GLY A 66 17.57 -27.13 15.74
N SER A 67 17.28 -26.25 16.70
CA SER A 67 18.25 -25.79 17.68
C SER A 67 18.36 -26.76 18.86
N ASP A 68 19.54 -27.31 19.09
CA ASP A 68 19.82 -28.19 20.24
C ASP A 68 19.73 -27.45 21.60
N ASN A 69 19.78 -26.11 21.58
CA ASN A 69 19.72 -25.26 22.76
C ASN A 69 18.63 -24.17 22.63
N PRO A 70 17.44 -24.36 23.22
CA PRO A 70 16.29 -23.46 23.07
C PRO A 70 16.55 -22.01 23.49
N GLN A 71 17.44 -21.80 24.46
CA GLN A 71 17.75 -20.46 24.95
C GLN A 71 18.60 -19.66 23.96
N GLN A 72 19.59 -20.30 23.32
CA GLN A 72 20.38 -19.66 22.27
C GLN A 72 19.55 -19.42 21.01
N ALA A 73 18.63 -20.32 20.68
CA ALA A 73 17.70 -20.14 19.57
C ALA A 73 16.81 -18.92 19.77
N PHE A 74 16.29 -18.75 20.99
CA PHE A 74 15.48 -17.60 21.34
C PHE A 74 16.28 -16.28 21.29
N GLU A 75 17.52 -16.26 21.80
CA GLU A 75 18.40 -15.10 21.72
C GLU A 75 18.71 -14.70 20.27
N GLN A 76 19.03 -15.68 19.40
CA GLN A 76 19.27 -15.44 17.98
C GLN A 76 18.02 -14.98 17.25
N GLN A 77 16.85 -15.57 17.56
CA GLN A 77 15.57 -15.12 17.02
C GLN A 77 15.26 -13.68 17.42
N MET A 78 15.50 -13.31 18.68
CA MET A 78 15.30 -11.94 19.15
C MET A 78 16.24 -10.98 18.43
N GLN A 79 17.52 -11.34 18.29
CA GLN A 79 18.51 -10.53 17.57
C GLN A 79 18.11 -10.32 16.09
N ALA A 80 17.74 -11.39 15.39
CA ALA A 80 17.32 -11.30 13.99
C ALA A 80 16.02 -10.48 13.84
N THR A 81 15.09 -10.60 14.79
CA THR A 81 13.86 -9.77 14.82
C THR A 81 14.19 -8.30 15.03
N MET A 82 15.11 -7.97 15.96
CA MET A 82 15.55 -6.59 16.18
C MET A 82 16.28 -6.02 14.96
N ALA A 83 17.13 -6.81 14.30
CA ALA A 83 17.80 -6.43 13.07
C ALA A 83 16.79 -6.16 11.94
N LEU A 84 15.78 -7.03 11.80
CA LEU A 84 14.69 -6.83 10.84
C LEU A 84 13.94 -5.52 11.11
N THR A 85 13.54 -5.26 12.35
CA THR A 85 12.87 -4.00 12.72
C THR A 85 13.75 -2.80 12.42
N GLY A 86 15.04 -2.83 12.79
CA GLY A 86 15.99 -1.75 12.53
C GLY A 86 16.18 -1.49 11.03
N SER A 87 16.21 -2.53 10.20
CA SER A 87 16.29 -2.38 8.74
C SER A 87 15.06 -1.71 8.14
N ILE A 88 13.86 -1.98 8.68
CA ILE A 88 12.62 -1.31 8.27
C ILE A 88 12.65 0.15 8.69
N GLU A 89 13.06 0.44 9.93
CA GLU A 89 13.18 1.82 10.43
C GLU A 89 14.20 2.63 9.62
N ALA A 90 15.34 2.04 9.26
CA ALA A 90 16.35 2.66 8.41
C ALA A 90 15.82 2.94 7.00
N MET A 91 15.12 1.97 6.39
CA MET A 91 14.52 2.15 5.06
C MET A 91 13.49 3.29 5.06
N MET A 92 12.68 3.39 6.12
CA MET A 92 11.71 4.48 6.24
C MET A 92 12.41 5.82 6.51
N ALA A 93 13.48 5.85 7.30
CA ALA A 93 14.24 7.08 7.58
C ALA A 93 14.85 7.70 6.31
N ASP A 94 15.32 6.87 5.37
CA ASP A 94 15.84 7.29 4.06
C ASP A 94 14.74 7.76 3.08
N GLY A 95 13.47 7.60 3.47
CA GLY A 95 12.31 7.87 2.64
C GLY A 95 11.94 6.67 1.76
N LEU A 96 10.64 6.52 1.51
CA LEU A 96 10.11 5.42 0.70
C LEU A 96 8.84 5.86 0.01
N SER A 97 8.68 5.54 -1.27
CA SER A 97 7.42 5.75 -1.99
C SER A 97 6.94 4.48 -2.68
N THR A 98 5.64 4.22 -2.59
CA THR A 98 4.95 3.16 -3.31
C THR A 98 3.77 3.74 -4.08
N SER A 99 3.53 3.21 -5.27
CA SER A 99 2.41 3.61 -6.11
C SER A 99 1.76 2.42 -6.79
N ALA A 100 0.45 2.50 -6.96
CA ALA A 100 -0.33 1.58 -7.76
C ALA A 100 -1.30 2.36 -8.65
N GLN A 101 -1.43 1.92 -9.90
CA GLN A 101 -2.41 2.46 -10.83
C GLN A 101 -3.12 1.31 -11.53
N LEU A 102 -4.43 1.45 -11.67
CA LEU A 102 -5.32 0.52 -12.34
C LEU A 102 -6.11 1.29 -13.38
N ASP A 103 -6.09 0.82 -14.63
CA ASP A 103 -6.91 1.32 -15.71
C ASP A 103 -7.55 0.11 -16.42
N LEU A 104 -8.86 -0.06 -16.23
CA LEU A 104 -9.63 -1.15 -16.85
C LEU A 104 -10.64 -0.58 -17.83
N SER A 105 -10.59 -1.08 -19.06
CA SER A 105 -11.61 -0.78 -20.06
C SER A 105 -12.76 -1.77 -19.95
N SER A 106 -13.98 -1.31 -19.67
CA SER A 106 -15.19 -2.15 -19.70
C SER A 106 -16.24 -1.57 -20.66
N PRO A 107 -17.27 -2.33 -21.08
CA PRO A 107 -18.31 -1.86 -21.99
C PRO A 107 -19.20 -0.82 -21.32
N ASP A 108 -19.30 -0.91 -20.00
CA ASP A 108 -20.10 -0.03 -19.13
C ASP A 108 -19.33 1.26 -18.77
N GLY A 109 -18.06 1.36 -19.18
CA GLY A 109 -17.20 2.52 -19.01
C GLY A 109 -15.82 2.16 -18.42
N PRO A 110 -14.89 3.12 -18.37
CA PRO A 110 -13.57 2.88 -17.78
C PRO A 110 -13.64 2.83 -16.25
N VAL A 111 -12.93 1.88 -15.65
CA VAL A 111 -12.65 1.85 -14.20
C VAL A 111 -11.21 2.30 -14.00
N THR A 112 -11.00 3.30 -13.15
CA THR A 112 -9.66 3.81 -12.86
C THR A 112 -9.42 3.86 -11.36
N GLY A 113 -8.20 3.51 -10.95
CA GLY A 113 -7.74 3.60 -9.57
C GLY A 113 -6.31 4.09 -9.51
N ARG A 114 -6.00 4.96 -8.56
CA ARG A 114 -4.64 5.39 -8.24
C ARG A 114 -4.44 5.37 -6.75
N LEU A 115 -3.28 4.91 -6.32
CA LEU A 115 -2.82 4.96 -4.94
C LEU A 115 -1.36 5.39 -4.97
N VAL A 116 -1.00 6.38 -4.17
CA VAL A 116 0.38 6.75 -3.88
C VAL A 116 0.49 6.86 -2.37
N ILE A 117 1.50 6.21 -1.79
CA ILE A 117 1.82 6.32 -0.37
C ILE A 117 3.31 6.62 -0.29
N SER A 118 3.68 7.60 0.52
CA SER A 118 5.08 7.98 0.71
C SER A 118 5.38 8.27 2.17
N HIS A 119 6.61 7.97 2.56
CA HIS A 119 7.21 8.46 3.78
C HIS A 119 8.41 9.34 3.40
N PRO A 120 8.49 10.59 3.90
CA PRO A 120 9.56 11.51 3.54
C PRO A 120 10.88 11.12 4.19
N GLU A 121 11.97 11.39 3.48
CA GLU A 121 13.33 11.30 4.02
C GLU A 121 13.50 12.24 5.22
N GLN A 122 14.22 11.75 6.22
CA GLN A 122 14.42 12.46 7.49
C GLN A 122 15.76 13.19 7.45
N ALA A 123 15.76 14.47 7.82
CA ALA A 123 16.89 15.37 7.62
C ALA A 123 18.19 14.94 8.34
N ASP A 124 18.10 14.17 9.41
CA ASP A 124 19.25 13.86 10.29
C ASP A 124 19.63 12.36 10.31
N GLY A 125 19.00 11.51 9.49
CA GLY A 125 19.29 10.07 9.42
C GLY A 125 19.12 9.33 10.76
N GLU A 126 18.50 9.95 11.76
CA GLU A 126 18.21 9.28 13.03
C GLU A 126 17.10 8.24 12.81
N PRO A 127 17.23 7.03 13.38
CA PRO A 127 16.19 6.03 13.34
C PRO A 127 14.88 6.62 13.86
N VAL A 128 13.85 6.63 13.02
CA VAL A 128 12.53 7.10 13.41
C VAL A 128 11.80 5.95 14.06
N PRO A 129 11.41 6.04 15.35
CA PRO A 129 10.59 5.00 15.96
C PRO A 129 9.34 4.77 15.11
N LEU A 130 8.91 3.51 14.93
CA LEU A 130 7.74 3.17 14.12
C LEU A 130 6.49 4.03 14.40
N MET A 131 6.29 4.48 15.64
CA MET A 131 5.20 5.37 16.04
C MET A 131 5.28 6.78 15.45
N MET A 132 6.48 7.28 15.18
CA MET A 132 6.72 8.57 14.55
C MET A 132 6.59 8.46 13.03
N ILE A 133 7.01 7.34 12.44
CA ILE A 133 6.83 7.04 11.02
C ILE A 133 5.35 7.15 10.62
N ALA A 134 4.44 6.61 11.43
CA ALA A 134 3.01 6.65 11.15
C ALA A 134 2.44 8.07 11.00
N ARG A 135 3.09 9.09 11.60
CA ARG A 135 2.66 10.49 11.53
C ARG A 135 3.09 11.20 10.25
N THR A 136 4.20 10.74 9.69
CA THR A 136 4.86 11.33 8.53
C THR A 136 4.49 10.62 7.23
N ILE A 137 3.75 9.51 7.29
CA ILE A 137 3.17 8.89 6.10
C ILE A 137 2.17 9.85 5.47
N GLU A 138 2.36 10.07 4.18
CA GLU A 138 1.46 10.79 3.31
C GLU A 138 0.91 9.83 2.25
N GLY A 139 -0.28 10.14 1.73
CA GLY A 139 -0.83 9.35 0.64
C GLY A 139 -1.98 10.02 -0.08
N GLU A 140 -2.22 9.55 -1.29
CA GLU A 140 -3.32 9.96 -2.13
C GLU A 140 -3.94 8.71 -2.75
N MET A 141 -5.27 8.64 -2.76
CA MET A 141 -6.02 7.57 -3.40
C MET A 141 -7.19 8.16 -4.17
N SER A 142 -7.38 7.72 -5.41
CA SER A 142 -8.52 8.09 -6.24
C SER A 142 -9.11 6.85 -6.87
N VAL A 143 -10.43 6.69 -6.85
CA VAL A 143 -11.14 5.62 -7.55
C VAL A 143 -12.29 6.21 -8.33
N LYS A 144 -12.50 5.69 -9.54
CA LYS A 144 -13.64 6.01 -10.39
C LYS A 144 -14.18 4.75 -11.04
N LEU A 145 -15.47 4.52 -10.85
CA LEU A 145 -16.19 3.34 -11.31
C LEU A 145 -17.49 3.77 -12.00
N PRO A 146 -17.80 3.29 -13.22
CA PRO A 146 -19.08 3.54 -13.85
C PRO A 146 -20.24 2.93 -13.05
N ARG A 147 -21.31 3.69 -12.83
CA ARG A 147 -22.50 3.20 -12.11
C ARG A 147 -23.19 2.04 -12.82
N ALA A 148 -23.15 2.06 -14.15
CA ALA A 148 -23.69 0.99 -15.00
C ALA A 148 -23.11 -0.39 -14.67
N LEU A 149 -21.90 -0.48 -14.08
CA LEU A 149 -21.36 -1.75 -13.61
C LEU A 149 -22.12 -2.31 -12.41
N ALA A 150 -22.49 -1.46 -11.44
CA ALA A 150 -23.30 -1.91 -10.30
C ALA A 150 -24.73 -2.29 -10.73
N ASP A 151 -25.28 -1.60 -11.74
CA ASP A 151 -26.60 -1.91 -12.30
C ASP A 151 -26.59 -3.25 -13.07
N ARG A 152 -25.51 -3.51 -13.82
CA ARG A 152 -25.34 -4.74 -14.62
C ARG A 152 -24.96 -5.95 -13.76
N TYR A 153 -24.20 -5.74 -12.70
CA TYR A 153 -23.71 -6.78 -11.80
C TYR A 153 -24.22 -6.51 -10.37
N PRO A 154 -25.40 -7.05 -10.00
CA PRO A 154 -26.02 -6.76 -8.71
C PRO A 154 -25.14 -7.09 -7.49
N GLU A 155 -24.33 -8.15 -7.57
CA GLU A 155 -23.39 -8.52 -6.51
C GLU A 155 -22.38 -7.38 -6.22
N LEU A 156 -21.86 -6.74 -7.28
CA LEU A 156 -20.99 -5.57 -7.13
C LEU A 156 -21.76 -4.39 -6.50
N GLY A 157 -23.02 -4.17 -6.92
CA GLY A 157 -23.86 -3.14 -6.32
C GLY A 157 -24.07 -3.34 -4.81
N GLU A 158 -24.28 -4.59 -4.37
CA GLU A 158 -24.40 -4.95 -2.96
C GLU A 158 -23.11 -4.70 -2.18
N GLU A 159 -21.94 -4.97 -2.77
CA GLU A 159 -20.63 -4.70 -2.15
C GLU A 159 -20.33 -3.20 -2.03
N LEU A 160 -20.78 -2.39 -2.99
CA LEU A 160 -20.54 -0.94 -3.01
C LEU A 160 -21.52 -0.16 -2.11
N MET A 161 -22.72 -0.70 -1.87
CA MET A 161 -23.78 -0.01 -1.14
C MET A 161 -23.36 0.47 0.26
N PRO A 162 -22.66 -0.32 1.09
CA PRO A 162 -22.14 0.17 2.36
C PRO A 162 -21.17 1.34 2.22
N LEU A 163 -20.35 1.36 1.17
CA LEU A 163 -19.38 2.43 0.91
C LEU A 163 -20.08 3.73 0.50
N LEU A 164 -21.15 3.63 -0.29
CA LEU A 164 -22.00 4.77 -0.65
C LEU A 164 -22.74 5.34 0.57
N ILE A 165 -23.33 4.46 1.40
CA ILE A 165 -24.03 4.89 2.63
C ILE A 165 -23.09 5.58 3.61
N GLN A 166 -21.84 5.10 3.71
CA GLN A 166 -20.81 5.67 4.58
C GLN A 166 -20.15 6.93 3.99
N GLY A 167 -20.47 7.31 2.74
CA GLY A 167 -19.86 8.44 2.06
C GLY A 167 -18.40 8.21 1.65
N VAL A 168 -17.95 6.95 1.61
CA VAL A 168 -16.63 6.56 1.09
C VAL A 168 -16.62 6.69 -0.43
N LEU A 169 -17.70 6.27 -1.08
CA LEU A 169 -17.97 6.54 -2.48
C LEU A 169 -19.08 7.60 -2.58
N GLU A 170 -18.95 8.47 -3.57
CA GLU A 170 -19.95 9.48 -3.91
C GLU A 170 -20.43 9.29 -5.35
N GLU A 171 -21.67 9.71 -5.62
CA GLU A 171 -22.21 9.73 -6.96
C GLU A 171 -21.82 11.03 -7.68
N GLU A 172 -21.03 10.92 -8.75
CA GLU A 172 -20.69 12.03 -9.64
C GLU A 172 -21.13 11.71 -11.07
N GLY A 173 -22.36 12.16 -11.41
CA GLY A 173 -22.98 11.87 -12.69
C GLY A 173 -23.16 10.36 -12.91
N ASP A 174 -22.53 9.84 -13.95
CA ASP A 174 -22.59 8.42 -14.33
C ASP A 174 -21.56 7.54 -13.58
N PHE A 175 -20.85 8.09 -12.60
CA PHE A 175 -19.77 7.40 -11.88
C PHE A 175 -19.98 7.39 -10.37
N TYR A 176 -19.49 6.34 -9.72
CA TYR A 176 -19.11 6.36 -8.32
C TYR A 176 -17.64 6.78 -8.23
N VAL A 177 -17.35 7.78 -7.40
CA VAL A 177 -16.01 8.36 -7.24
C VAL A 177 -15.60 8.34 -5.77
N MET A 178 -14.30 8.25 -5.54
CA MET A 178 -13.67 8.45 -4.23
C MET A 178 -12.37 9.21 -4.44
N GLU A 179 -12.16 10.23 -3.63
CA GLU A 179 -10.89 10.94 -3.49
C GLU A 179 -10.51 10.91 -2.01
N ALA A 180 -9.30 10.43 -1.72
CA ALA A 180 -8.78 10.39 -0.38
C ALA A 180 -7.34 10.89 -0.33
N SER A 181 -7.00 11.60 0.73
CA SER A 181 -5.62 11.93 1.05
C SER A 181 -5.32 11.66 2.52
N LEU A 182 -4.09 11.29 2.80
CA LEU A 182 -3.57 11.07 4.15
C LEU A 182 -2.43 12.06 4.38
N SER A 183 -2.52 12.82 5.47
CA SER A 183 -1.41 13.64 5.96
C SER A 183 -1.56 13.86 7.46
N ASN A 184 -0.46 13.81 8.21
CA ASN A 184 -0.46 14.07 9.65
C ASN A 184 -1.47 13.22 10.43
N MET A 185 -1.62 11.94 10.06
CA MET A 185 -2.64 11.02 10.59
C MET A 185 -4.11 11.43 10.35
N MET A 186 -4.36 12.42 9.49
CA MET A 186 -5.69 12.82 9.08
C MET A 186 -5.97 12.27 7.69
N VAL A 187 -7.08 11.54 7.57
CA VAL A 187 -7.62 11.15 6.27
C VAL A 187 -8.64 12.20 5.87
N ASN A 188 -8.42 12.85 4.74
CA ASN A 188 -9.48 13.58 4.05
C ASN A 188 -10.13 12.60 3.06
N LEU A 189 -11.41 12.31 3.24
CA LEU A 189 -12.19 11.45 2.35
C LEU A 189 -13.33 12.27 1.74
N ASN A 190 -13.29 12.46 0.43
CA ASN A 190 -14.26 13.26 -0.33
C ASN A 190 -14.49 14.66 0.25
N GLY A 191 -13.41 15.30 0.76
CA GLY A 191 -13.47 16.60 1.40
C GLY A 191 -13.74 16.58 2.92
N ASN A 192 -14.06 15.41 3.49
CA ASN A 192 -14.33 15.26 4.93
C ASN A 192 -13.09 14.76 5.66
N GLU A 193 -12.57 15.56 6.59
CA GLU A 193 -11.40 15.18 7.40
C GLU A 193 -11.78 14.35 8.63
N MET A 194 -11.09 13.23 8.81
CA MET A 194 -11.24 12.33 9.94
C MET A 194 -9.88 11.81 10.42
N PRO A 195 -9.65 11.68 11.74
CA PRO A 195 -8.42 11.10 12.24
C PRO A 195 -8.34 9.61 11.90
N LEU A 196 -7.15 9.13 11.54
CA LEU A 196 -6.91 7.69 11.41
C LEU A 196 -7.18 7.00 12.76
N PRO A 197 -7.98 5.91 12.77
CA PRO A 197 -8.18 5.14 13.98
C PRO A 197 -6.85 4.51 14.41
N VAL A 198 -6.38 4.84 15.61
CA VAL A 198 -5.18 4.21 16.17
C VAL A 198 -5.48 2.77 16.57
N PRO A 199 -4.69 1.77 16.11
CA PRO A 199 -4.85 0.40 16.57
C PRO A 199 -4.73 0.33 18.10
N GLY A 200 -5.76 -0.20 18.77
CA GLY A 200 -5.78 -0.36 20.24
C GLY A 200 -6.60 0.68 21.01
N MET A 201 -7.12 1.74 20.37
CA MET A 201 -8.25 2.50 20.90
C MET A 201 -9.49 2.17 20.09
N GLY A 202 -10.06 1.00 20.34
CA GLY A 202 -11.40 0.69 19.84
C GLY A 202 -12.36 1.81 20.25
N ALA A 203 -13.15 2.25 19.27
CA ALA A 203 -14.29 3.12 19.46
C ALA A 203 -15.08 2.66 20.70
N GLY A 204 -14.93 3.40 21.80
CA GLY A 204 -15.90 3.34 22.87
C GLY A 204 -17.22 3.76 22.25
N LEU A 205 -18.11 2.80 22.01
CA LEU A 205 -19.50 3.05 21.73
C LEU A 205 -19.98 4.13 22.71
N PRO A 206 -20.59 5.24 22.27
CA PRO A 206 -21.29 6.09 23.21
C PRO A 206 -22.36 5.21 23.83
N SER A 207 -22.18 4.89 25.10
CA SER A 207 -23.22 4.30 25.91
C SER A 207 -24.29 5.38 26.03
N GLN A 208 -25.25 5.37 25.12
CA GLN A 208 -26.44 6.18 25.26
C GLN A 208 -27.21 5.64 26.47
N MET A 209 -27.64 6.58 27.30
CA MET A 209 -28.42 6.40 28.52
C MET A 209 -29.76 5.71 28.26
#